data_AF-A0A2H0DB58-F1
#
_entry.id   AF-A0A2H0DB58-F1
#
_cell.length_a   1.000
_cell.length_b   1.000
_cell.length_c   1.000
_cell.angle_alpha   90.00
_cell.angle_beta   90.00
_cell.angle_gamma   90.00
#
_symmetry.space_group_name_H-M   'P 1'
#
loop_
_entity.id
_entity.type
_entity.pdbx_description
1 polymer ?
#
loop_
_entity_poly.entity_id
_entity_poly.type
_entity_poly.pdbx_seq_one_letter_code
_entity_poly.pdbx_strand_id
1 'polypeptide(L)'
;MKKVKFFFVLFLGVQSFLWSNPIDGTPVIRFSELVFDNFNKWTMELYSPYQFDQYIIDSVILKTSSKVAKVLSTSYGSNVLTLITQDSLSIPISFNVDGDSIVIVTYSTLNNITSRREDCIMYGNYPYAKVGKPSVDFPSICRLFSEFNRNSWEIDCLAKYPSLGLINSFDSLSTIMQGHIYDMNNMPVAQSQIVNTIPCYFELETPLTIDVPGIYSTHIFRHFDKEIKKYLFVKSDDYEAFTTITAIEQFELNNIHHDTLVNQDIHLKTNEFIISSIEDTEPLRSEEFTLINYPNPFNLSTNFFVKVPERMKEKTGVINIYNSNGELIRAIQFDNSSTVSWDGEDGVGNVMPSGIYLYQLDIDKQMMKSGSMILLK
;
A
#
# COMPACT_ATOMS: atom_id res chain seq x y z
N MET A 1 -11.95 -67.25 24.19
CA MET A 1 -11.82 -66.78 22.79
C MET A 1 -12.71 -65.56 22.57
N LYS A 2 -12.16 -64.35 22.58
CA LYS A 2 -12.85 -63.14 22.11
C LYS A 2 -11.92 -62.41 21.14
N LYS A 3 -12.44 -62.17 19.95
CA LYS A 3 -11.72 -61.74 18.76
C LYS A 3 -11.26 -60.29 18.88
N VAL A 4 -9.98 -60.07 18.56
CA VAL A 4 -9.35 -58.78 18.29
C VAL A 4 -10.00 -58.16 17.04
N LYS A 5 -10.35 -56.88 17.09
CA LYS A 5 -10.61 -56.05 15.90
C LYS A 5 -9.67 -54.85 15.96
N PHE A 6 -8.58 -54.92 15.19
CA PHE A 6 -7.75 -53.75 14.87
C PHE A 6 -8.47 -52.95 13.79
N PHE A 7 -8.83 -51.70 14.08
CA PHE A 7 -9.21 -50.73 13.05
C PHE A 7 -7.92 -50.17 12.46
N PHE A 8 -7.61 -50.52 11.21
CA PHE A 8 -6.61 -49.80 10.41
C PHE A 8 -7.25 -48.51 9.92
N VAL A 9 -6.84 -47.37 10.48
CA VAL A 9 -7.09 -46.06 9.86
C VAL A 9 -5.95 -45.86 8.85
N LEU A 10 -6.29 -45.98 7.56
CA LEU A 10 -5.39 -45.62 6.48
C LEU A 10 -5.25 -44.09 6.49
N PHE A 11 -4.13 -43.58 7.02
CA PHE A 11 -3.73 -42.20 6.74
C PHE A 11 -3.25 -42.15 5.28
N LEU A 12 -4.16 -41.84 4.36
CA LEU A 12 -3.79 -41.28 3.07
C LEU A 12 -3.23 -39.90 3.36
N GLY A 13 -1.90 -39.82 3.44
CA GLY A 13 -1.18 -38.56 3.44
C GLY A 13 -1.49 -37.83 2.14
N VAL A 14 -2.49 -36.97 2.17
CA VAL A 14 -2.59 -35.88 1.21
C VAL A 14 -1.42 -34.97 1.56
N GLN A 15 -0.28 -35.17 0.89
CA GLN A 15 0.71 -34.11 0.79
C GLN A 15 0.02 -32.97 0.07
N SER A 16 -0.57 -32.08 0.86
CA SER A 16 -0.82 -30.72 0.45
C SER A 16 0.54 -30.16 0.08
N PHE A 17 0.83 -30.10 -1.22
CA PHE A 17 1.82 -29.19 -1.75
C PHE A 17 1.33 -27.78 -1.43
N LEU A 18 1.65 -27.32 -0.22
CA LEU A 18 1.72 -25.90 0.07
C LEU A 18 2.89 -25.39 -0.76
N TRP A 19 2.61 -24.87 -1.95
CA TRP A 19 3.57 -24.01 -2.61
C TRP A 19 3.70 -22.77 -1.73
N SER A 20 4.67 -22.79 -0.83
CA SER A 20 5.33 -21.55 -0.40
C SER A 20 5.75 -20.86 -1.69
N ASN A 21 5.30 -19.62 -1.93
CA ASN A 21 5.89 -18.79 -2.97
C ASN A 21 7.41 -18.84 -2.75
N PRO A 22 8.20 -19.46 -3.66
CA PRO A 22 9.63 -19.55 -3.44
C PRO A 22 10.16 -18.12 -3.41
N ILE A 23 10.83 -17.78 -2.32
CA ILE A 23 11.58 -16.53 -2.21
C ILE A 23 12.56 -16.55 -3.37
N ASP A 24 12.38 -15.60 -4.29
CA ASP A 24 13.28 -15.41 -5.40
C ASP A 24 14.59 -14.83 -4.87
N GLY A 25 15.52 -15.71 -4.48
CA GLY A 25 16.84 -15.34 -3.97
C GLY A 25 17.83 -14.91 -5.06
N THR A 26 17.34 -14.52 -6.24
CA THR A 26 18.21 -14.06 -7.33
C THR A 26 18.84 -12.71 -6.95
N PRO A 27 20.16 -12.54 -7.10
CA PRO A 27 20.83 -11.30 -6.78
C PRO A 27 20.31 -10.11 -7.54
N VAL A 28 20.25 -8.98 -6.84
CA VAL A 28 19.91 -7.71 -7.43
C VAL A 28 20.61 -6.58 -6.69
N ILE A 29 21.39 -5.83 -7.45
CA ILE A 29 22.01 -4.59 -7.01
C ILE A 29 20.98 -3.48 -7.13
N ARG A 30 20.83 -2.75 -6.03
CA ARG A 30 19.83 -1.71 -5.85
C ARG A 30 20.42 -0.32 -6.01
N PHE A 31 19.58 0.62 -6.40
CA PHE A 31 19.87 2.04 -6.27
C PHE A 31 19.89 2.44 -4.79
N SER A 32 20.92 3.17 -4.33
CA SER A 32 20.98 3.73 -2.98
C SER A 32 20.82 5.24 -3.00
N GLU A 33 21.72 5.91 -3.72
CA GLU A 33 21.80 7.37 -3.70
C GLU A 33 22.36 7.91 -5.02
N LEU A 34 21.91 9.09 -5.45
CA LEU A 34 22.45 9.83 -6.59
C LEU A 34 22.65 11.30 -6.20
N VAL A 35 23.90 11.74 -6.21
CA VAL A 35 24.30 13.10 -5.81
C VAL A 35 24.81 13.87 -7.02
N PHE A 36 24.35 15.11 -7.17
CA PHE A 36 24.91 16.08 -8.11
C PHE A 36 25.63 17.20 -7.36
N ASP A 37 26.86 17.51 -7.77
CA ASP A 37 27.56 18.68 -7.26
C ASP A 37 27.14 19.97 -7.98
N ASN A 38 27.69 21.11 -7.54
CA ASN A 38 27.41 22.43 -8.11
C ASN A 38 27.83 22.59 -9.58
N PHE A 39 28.59 21.65 -10.13
CA PHE A 39 29.03 21.59 -11.52
C PHE A 39 28.28 20.52 -12.32
N ASN A 40 27.19 19.96 -11.76
CA ASN A 40 26.42 18.84 -12.32
C ASN A 40 27.23 17.55 -12.52
N LYS A 41 28.36 17.39 -11.83
CA LYS A 41 29.05 16.11 -11.77
C LYS A 41 28.28 15.20 -10.82
N TRP A 42 28.06 13.96 -11.25
CA TRP A 42 27.28 13.00 -10.50
C TRP A 42 28.19 11.99 -9.77
N THR A 43 27.73 11.55 -8.59
CA THR A 43 28.20 10.36 -7.91
C THR A 43 26.98 9.51 -7.58
N MET A 44 27.00 8.24 -8.00
CA MET A 44 25.92 7.29 -7.72
C MET A 44 26.42 6.28 -6.71
N GLU A 45 25.55 5.86 -5.80
CA GLU A 45 25.78 4.76 -4.90
C GLU A 45 24.82 3.61 -5.19
N LEU A 46 25.37 2.40 -5.27
CA LEU A 46 24.64 1.16 -5.40
C LEU A 46 24.69 0.38 -4.09
N TYR A 47 23.60 -0.29 -3.75
CA TYR A 47 23.48 -1.12 -2.56
C TYR A 47 23.30 -2.59 -2.92
N SER A 48 24.08 -3.45 -2.27
CA SER A 48 23.97 -4.90 -2.33
C SER A 48 23.38 -5.41 -1.01
N PRO A 49 22.05 -5.65 -0.93
CA PRO A 49 21.36 -5.89 0.35
C PRO A 49 21.65 -7.24 1.01
N TYR A 50 21.95 -8.27 0.22
CA TYR A 50 22.00 -9.64 0.73
C TYR A 50 23.30 -10.35 0.41
N GLN A 51 23.61 -11.34 1.24
CA GLN A 51 24.62 -12.33 0.93
C GLN A 51 24.04 -13.34 -0.05
N PHE A 52 24.60 -13.38 -1.26
CA PHE A 52 24.14 -14.28 -2.31
C PHE A 52 24.97 -15.57 -2.34
N ASP A 53 24.99 -16.32 -1.24
CA ASP A 53 25.97 -17.40 -0.95
C ASP A 53 26.18 -18.47 -2.04
N GLN A 54 25.29 -18.57 -3.03
CA GLN A 54 25.42 -19.50 -4.15
C GLN A 54 25.48 -18.83 -5.52
N TYR A 55 25.09 -17.56 -5.64
CA TYR A 55 25.08 -16.86 -6.92
C TYR A 55 26.36 -16.04 -7.09
N ILE A 56 26.85 -16.02 -8.32
CA ILE A 56 27.95 -15.13 -8.74
C ILE A 56 27.34 -13.99 -9.54
N ILE A 57 27.52 -12.75 -9.10
CA ILE A 57 27.19 -11.58 -9.93
C ILE A 57 28.27 -11.47 -11.02
N ASP A 58 27.86 -11.63 -12.27
CA ASP A 58 28.73 -11.60 -13.45
C ASP A 58 28.93 -10.15 -13.95
N SER A 59 27.83 -9.41 -14.05
CA SER A 59 27.90 -8.01 -14.48
C SER A 59 26.76 -7.17 -13.95
N VAL A 60 27.08 -5.90 -13.72
CA VAL A 60 26.10 -4.84 -13.49
C VAL A 60 26.20 -3.84 -14.64
N ILE A 61 25.04 -3.55 -15.23
CA ILE A 61 24.91 -2.65 -16.36
C ILE A 61 24.03 -1.48 -15.95
N LEU A 62 24.50 -0.26 -16.19
CA LEU A 62 23.68 0.94 -16.10
C LEU A 62 23.13 1.28 -17.48
N LYS A 63 21.81 1.42 -17.57
CA LYS A 63 21.13 1.93 -18.76
C LYS A 63 20.49 3.26 -18.42
N THR A 64 20.79 4.29 -19.19
CA THR A 64 20.10 5.57 -19.15
C THR A 64 19.13 5.67 -20.33
N SER A 65 18.39 6.78 -20.40
CA SER A 65 17.58 7.11 -21.58
C SER A 65 18.37 7.16 -22.91
N SER A 66 19.70 7.32 -22.86
CA SER A 66 20.53 7.53 -24.05
C SER A 66 21.73 6.58 -24.21
N LYS A 67 22.20 5.94 -23.13
CA LYS A 67 23.44 5.15 -23.13
C LYS A 67 23.36 3.90 -22.26
N VAL A 68 24.27 2.97 -22.50
CA VAL A 68 24.43 1.75 -21.72
C VAL A 68 25.91 1.56 -21.39
N ALA A 69 26.24 1.39 -20.11
CA ALA A 69 27.62 1.16 -19.66
C ALA A 69 27.69 0.01 -18.66
N LYS A 70 28.76 -0.78 -18.74
CA LYS A 70 29.09 -1.81 -17.74
C LYS A 70 29.87 -1.16 -16.60
N VAL A 71 29.55 -1.55 -15.36
CA VAL A 71 30.37 -1.21 -14.18
C VAL A 71 31.63 -2.07 -14.21
N LEU A 72 32.81 -1.43 -14.24
CA LEU A 72 34.11 -2.08 -14.47
C LEU A 72 34.72 -2.75 -13.23
N SER A 73 34.26 -2.38 -12.03
CA SER A 73 34.86 -2.80 -10.77
C SER A 73 33.77 -2.91 -9.72
N THR A 74 33.57 -4.10 -9.15
CA THR A 74 33.22 -4.28 -7.73
C THR A 74 33.13 -5.74 -7.29
N SER A 75 33.48 -5.96 -6.02
CA SER A 75 33.03 -7.12 -5.24
C SER A 75 31.64 -6.79 -4.70
N TYR A 76 30.65 -7.60 -5.01
CA TYR A 76 29.30 -7.45 -4.50
C TYR A 76 29.12 -8.40 -3.31
N GLY A 77 29.42 -7.88 -2.11
CA GLY A 77 29.22 -8.60 -0.85
C GLY A 77 27.84 -8.38 -0.26
N SER A 78 27.63 -8.90 0.95
CA SER A 78 26.41 -8.64 1.74
C SER A 78 26.47 -7.27 2.42
N ASN A 79 25.40 -6.50 2.32
CA ASN A 79 25.30 -5.15 2.88
C ASN A 79 26.44 -4.22 2.46
N VAL A 80 26.81 -4.27 1.17
CA VAL A 80 27.89 -3.45 0.63
C VAL A 80 27.32 -2.26 -0.13
N LEU A 81 27.83 -1.07 0.17
CA LEU A 81 27.63 0.15 -0.60
C LEU A 81 28.80 0.34 -1.57
N THR A 82 28.47 0.73 -2.80
CA THR A 82 29.42 0.86 -3.89
C THR A 82 29.28 2.22 -4.55
N LEU A 83 30.36 3.01 -4.52
CA LEU A 83 30.41 4.30 -5.22
C LEU A 83 30.75 4.12 -6.70
N ILE A 84 29.91 4.66 -7.54
CA ILE A 84 30.01 4.69 -8.99
C ILE A 84 30.21 6.14 -9.44
N THR A 85 31.27 6.33 -10.21
CA THR A 85 31.57 7.60 -10.89
C THR A 85 31.83 7.33 -12.37
N GLN A 86 32.13 8.37 -13.14
CA GLN A 86 32.49 8.25 -14.56
C GLN A 86 33.58 7.21 -14.82
N ASP A 87 34.59 7.15 -13.95
CA ASP A 87 35.77 6.28 -14.09
C ASP A 87 35.47 4.82 -13.71
N SER A 88 34.34 4.58 -13.03
CA SER A 88 33.87 3.23 -12.68
C SER A 88 33.19 2.51 -13.86
N LEU A 89 33.03 3.16 -15.01
CA LEU A 89 32.21 2.69 -16.13
C LEU A 89 33.01 2.38 -17.39
N SER A 90 32.56 1.37 -18.14
CA SER A 90 33.20 0.93 -19.39
C SER A 90 33.18 2.00 -20.48
N ILE A 91 32.17 2.86 -20.44
CA ILE A 91 32.07 4.06 -21.27
C ILE A 91 31.49 5.21 -20.44
N PRO A 92 31.85 6.45 -20.76
CA PRO A 92 31.29 7.62 -20.08
C PRO A 92 29.78 7.78 -20.35
N ILE A 93 28.99 7.87 -19.27
CA ILE A 93 27.57 8.24 -19.29
C ILE A 93 27.37 9.60 -18.61
N SER A 94 26.29 10.28 -18.96
CA SER A 94 25.88 11.53 -18.32
C SER A 94 24.42 11.37 -17.95
N PHE A 95 24.06 11.83 -16.76
CA PHE A 95 22.68 11.85 -16.31
C PHE A 95 22.09 13.24 -16.54
N ASN A 96 20.86 13.30 -17.02
CA ASN A 96 20.17 14.56 -17.18
C ASN A 96 19.61 15.04 -15.83
N VAL A 97 20.18 16.12 -15.28
CA VAL A 97 19.77 16.69 -13.99
C VAL A 97 18.27 17.04 -13.95
N ASP A 98 17.70 17.50 -15.06
CA ASP A 98 16.27 17.87 -15.10
C ASP A 98 15.35 16.64 -15.07
N GLY A 99 15.86 15.45 -15.35
CA GLY A 99 15.14 14.18 -15.26
C GLY A 99 15.69 13.10 -16.20
N ASP A 100 15.84 11.90 -15.67
CA ASP A 100 16.31 10.71 -16.41
C ASP A 100 15.67 9.44 -15.85
N SER A 101 15.80 8.34 -16.59
CA SER A 101 15.53 6.98 -16.10
C SER A 101 16.84 6.21 -16.11
N ILE A 102 17.20 5.68 -14.94
CA ILE A 102 18.41 4.89 -14.77
C ILE A 102 17.98 3.49 -14.35
N VAL A 103 18.24 2.52 -15.22
CA VAL A 103 17.97 1.10 -14.97
C VAL A 103 19.29 0.41 -14.64
N ILE A 104 19.34 -0.23 -13.48
CA ILE A 104 20.46 -1.05 -13.01
C ILE A 104 20.10 -2.50 -13.31
N VAL A 105 20.82 -3.12 -14.24
CA VAL A 105 20.62 -4.53 -14.61
C VAL A 105 21.70 -5.37 -13.94
N THR A 106 21.27 -6.33 -13.13
CA THR A 106 22.15 -7.31 -12.50
C THR A 106 22.05 -8.64 -13.24
N TYR A 107 23.17 -9.10 -13.79
CA TYR A 107 23.32 -10.45 -14.33
C TYR A 107 24.05 -11.31 -13.30
N SER A 108 23.45 -12.44 -12.95
CA SER A 108 24.01 -13.37 -11.98
C SER A 108 23.91 -14.81 -12.49
N THR A 109 24.81 -15.69 -12.06
CA THR A 109 24.81 -17.10 -12.45
C THR A 109 24.80 -18.01 -11.22
N LEU A 110 23.95 -19.04 -11.26
CA LEU A 110 23.94 -20.14 -10.30
C LEU A 110 23.87 -21.45 -11.09
N ASN A 111 24.80 -22.39 -10.87
CA ASN A 111 24.83 -23.69 -11.56
C ASN A 111 24.72 -23.58 -13.10
N ASN A 112 25.45 -22.62 -13.69
CA ASN A 112 25.41 -22.29 -15.14
C ASN A 112 24.06 -21.75 -15.65
N ILE A 113 23.12 -21.45 -14.77
CA ILE A 113 21.87 -20.78 -15.10
C ILE A 113 22.05 -19.29 -14.86
N THR A 114 22.02 -18.51 -15.94
CA THR A 114 22.06 -17.05 -15.85
C THR A 114 20.67 -16.51 -15.52
N SER A 115 20.64 -15.61 -14.54
CA SER A 115 19.47 -14.87 -14.11
C SER A 115 19.69 -13.38 -14.31
N ARG A 116 18.59 -12.66 -14.46
CA ARG A 116 18.56 -11.23 -14.73
C ARG A 116 17.58 -10.55 -13.80
N ARG A 117 18.05 -9.55 -13.07
CA ARG A 117 17.22 -8.67 -12.24
C ARG A 117 17.45 -7.23 -12.61
N GLU A 118 16.43 -6.41 -12.38
CA GLU A 118 16.49 -4.98 -12.64
C GLU A 118 16.04 -4.22 -11.41
N ASP A 119 16.69 -3.09 -11.19
CA ASP A 119 16.21 -2.00 -10.37
C ASP A 119 16.17 -0.73 -11.22
N CYS A 120 15.32 0.23 -10.88
CA CYS A 120 15.10 1.43 -11.66
C CYS A 120 14.87 2.64 -10.76
N ILE A 121 15.49 3.77 -11.12
CA ILE A 121 15.17 5.09 -10.58
C ILE A 121 14.74 6.02 -11.72
N MET A 122 13.66 6.75 -11.50
CA MET A 122 13.12 7.76 -12.42
C MET A 122 12.88 9.05 -11.63
N TYR A 123 13.46 10.16 -12.10
CA TYR A 123 13.40 11.42 -11.37
C TYR A 123 13.13 12.62 -12.29
N GLY A 124 12.78 13.75 -11.67
CA GLY A 124 12.60 15.03 -12.35
C GLY A 124 11.43 15.02 -13.34
N ASN A 125 11.67 15.50 -14.56
CA ASN A 125 10.65 15.60 -15.59
C ASN A 125 10.37 14.27 -16.33
N TYR A 126 11.12 13.19 -16.06
CA TYR A 126 10.92 11.90 -16.72
C TYR A 126 9.51 11.33 -16.46
N PRO A 127 8.82 10.72 -17.44
CA PRO A 127 7.49 10.12 -17.25
C PRO A 127 7.48 9.14 -16.07
N TYR A 128 6.43 9.20 -15.24
CA TYR A 128 6.26 8.33 -14.05
C TYR A 128 7.35 8.47 -12.96
N ALA A 129 8.21 9.49 -13.03
CA ALA A 129 9.10 9.83 -11.93
C ALA A 129 8.30 10.11 -10.64
N LYS A 130 8.75 9.52 -9.53
CA LYS A 130 8.16 9.65 -8.19
C LYS A 130 8.94 10.61 -7.28
N VAL A 131 10.07 11.11 -7.77
CA VAL A 131 10.93 12.05 -7.06
C VAL A 131 11.29 13.21 -7.98
N GLY A 132 11.37 14.41 -7.39
CA GLY A 132 11.66 15.64 -8.10
C GLY A 132 13.10 15.67 -8.63
N LYS A 133 13.43 16.73 -9.35
CA LYS A 133 14.81 16.92 -9.80
C LYS A 133 15.72 17.38 -8.64
N PRO A 134 16.99 16.94 -8.61
CA PRO A 134 18.00 17.52 -7.73
C PRO A 134 18.15 19.03 -7.96
N SER A 135 18.55 19.74 -6.91
CA SER A 135 18.78 21.19 -6.94
C SER A 135 19.93 21.55 -6.00
N VAL A 136 20.37 22.81 -6.00
CA VAL A 136 21.44 23.26 -5.09
C VAL A 136 21.06 23.04 -3.62
N ASP A 137 19.79 23.26 -3.25
CA ASP A 137 19.30 23.06 -1.89
C ASP A 137 19.06 21.58 -1.53
N PHE A 138 18.95 20.73 -2.56
CA PHE A 138 18.68 19.29 -2.44
C PHE A 138 19.46 18.52 -3.50
N PRO A 139 20.78 18.36 -3.32
CA PRO A 139 21.66 17.82 -4.35
C PRO A 139 21.54 16.30 -4.53
N SER A 140 20.88 15.61 -3.59
CA SER A 140 20.85 14.16 -3.56
C SER A 140 19.43 13.59 -3.72
N ILE A 141 19.33 12.46 -4.42
CA ILE A 141 18.18 11.56 -4.44
C ILE A 141 18.57 10.32 -3.65
N CYS A 142 17.85 10.01 -2.58
CA CYS A 142 18.09 8.86 -1.72
C CYS A 142 16.93 7.86 -1.82
N ARG A 143 17.25 6.56 -1.79
CA ARG A 143 16.27 5.49 -1.63
C ARG A 143 16.31 4.93 -0.22
N LEU A 144 15.15 4.91 0.42
CA LEU A 144 14.90 4.20 1.67
C LEU A 144 14.34 2.80 1.37
N PHE A 145 14.82 1.81 2.11
CA PHE A 145 14.34 0.43 2.06
C PHE A 145 13.74 0.05 3.40
N SER A 146 12.51 -0.47 3.38
CA SER A 146 11.95 -1.16 4.55
C SER A 146 11.66 -2.61 4.19
N GLU A 147 12.27 -3.52 4.94
CA GLU A 147 12.00 -4.95 4.85
C GLU A 147 11.27 -5.39 6.12
N PHE A 148 9.93 -5.34 6.08
CA PHE A 148 9.10 -5.85 7.17
C PHE A 148 8.26 -7.02 6.68
N ASN A 149 8.45 -8.20 7.26
CA ASN A 149 7.60 -9.38 7.03
C ASN A 149 7.30 -9.72 5.56
N ARG A 150 8.29 -9.60 4.66
CA ARG A 150 8.20 -9.92 3.20
C ARG A 150 7.41 -8.92 2.35
N ASN A 151 6.98 -7.79 2.91
CA ASN A 151 6.56 -6.63 2.14
C ASN A 151 7.73 -5.65 2.09
N SER A 152 8.42 -5.58 0.96
CA SER A 152 9.41 -4.55 0.70
C SER A 152 8.73 -3.34 0.09
N TRP A 153 8.82 -2.20 0.75
CA TRP A 153 8.51 -0.92 0.12
C TRP A 153 9.79 -0.10 0.00
N GLU A 154 9.83 0.72 -1.05
CA GLU A 154 10.93 1.63 -1.34
C GLU A 154 10.37 3.03 -1.53
N ILE A 155 11.09 4.02 -1.00
CA ILE A 155 10.74 5.43 -1.14
C ILE A 155 11.95 6.16 -1.69
N ASP A 156 11.74 6.84 -2.81
CA ASP A 156 12.71 7.77 -3.37
C ASP A 156 12.40 9.19 -2.90
N CYS A 157 13.39 9.89 -2.34
CA CYS A 157 13.23 11.22 -1.77
C CYS A 157 14.42 12.14 -2.07
N LEU A 158 14.20 13.44 -2.06
CA LEU A 158 15.26 14.45 -2.21
C LEU A 158 15.88 14.78 -0.85
N ALA A 159 17.21 14.78 -0.78
CA ALA A 159 17.98 15.05 0.42
C ALA A 159 18.88 16.29 0.25
N LYS A 160 18.96 17.09 1.31
CA LYS A 160 19.83 18.28 1.41
C LYS A 160 21.28 17.91 1.68
N TYR A 161 21.49 16.88 2.48
CA TYR A 161 22.81 16.43 2.88
C TYR A 161 23.03 15.00 2.34
N PRO A 162 23.97 14.81 1.40
CA PRO A 162 24.29 13.48 0.90
C PRO A 162 24.79 12.55 2.00
N SER A 163 24.46 11.27 1.90
CA SER A 163 24.79 10.21 2.86
C SER A 163 25.72 9.13 2.30
N LEU A 164 26.38 9.40 1.16
CA LEU A 164 27.31 8.49 0.50
C LEU A 164 28.23 7.75 1.48
N GLY A 165 28.23 6.42 1.40
CA GLY A 165 28.97 5.50 2.25
C GLY A 165 28.22 5.05 3.50
N LEU A 166 27.02 5.58 3.76
CA LEU A 166 26.16 5.22 4.88
C LEU A 166 24.81 4.73 4.36
N ILE A 167 24.22 3.75 5.06
CA ILE A 167 22.87 3.29 4.73
C ILE A 167 21.88 4.43 5.03
N ASN A 168 21.07 4.80 4.05
CA ASN A 168 20.01 5.79 4.20
C ASN A 168 19.09 5.42 5.37
N SER A 169 18.84 6.37 6.29
CA SER A 169 17.98 6.17 7.45
C SER A 169 16.80 7.13 7.46
N PHE A 170 15.71 6.70 8.09
CA PHE A 170 14.50 7.51 8.23
C PHE A 170 14.78 8.86 8.91
N ASP A 171 15.50 8.85 10.03
CA ASP A 171 15.86 10.04 10.80
C ASP A 171 16.58 11.13 9.99
N SER A 172 17.27 10.74 8.91
CA SER A 172 18.04 11.67 8.07
C SER A 172 17.23 12.28 6.92
N LEU A 173 16.07 11.71 6.60
CA LEU A 173 15.30 11.96 5.38
C LEU A 173 13.83 12.34 5.62
N SER A 174 13.28 12.07 6.81
CA SER A 174 11.96 12.53 7.23
C SER A 174 12.00 13.80 8.06
N THR A 175 10.87 14.49 8.17
CA THR A 175 10.67 15.59 9.11
C THR A 175 9.32 15.53 9.79
N ILE A 176 9.14 16.30 10.84
CA ILE A 176 7.89 16.38 11.58
C ILE A 176 6.92 17.35 10.91
N MET A 177 5.71 16.87 10.66
CA MET A 177 4.53 17.66 10.31
C MET A 177 3.52 17.60 11.45
N GLN A 178 3.05 18.76 11.86
CA GLN A 178 2.08 18.89 12.94
C GLN A 178 1.04 19.97 12.61
N GLY A 179 -0.10 19.93 13.29
CA GLY A 179 -1.12 20.95 13.16
C GLY A 179 -2.45 20.47 13.70
N HIS A 180 -3.51 21.12 13.23
CA HIS A 180 -4.87 20.73 13.59
C HIS A 180 -5.56 19.98 12.47
N ILE A 181 -6.45 19.05 12.83
CA ILE A 181 -7.33 18.36 11.90
C ILE A 181 -8.79 18.69 12.21
N TYR A 182 -9.48 19.18 11.19
CA TYR A 182 -10.85 19.66 11.25
C TYR A 182 -11.78 18.82 10.38
N ASP A 183 -13.00 18.59 10.85
CA ASP A 183 -14.07 17.97 10.07
C ASP A 183 -14.65 18.93 9.01
N MET A 184 -15.63 18.46 8.22
CA MET A 184 -16.26 19.30 7.19
C MET A 184 -17.02 20.52 7.72
N ASN A 185 -17.29 20.56 9.03
CA ASN A 185 -17.95 21.66 9.73
C ASN A 185 -16.94 22.56 10.48
N ASN A 186 -15.64 22.39 10.24
CA ASN A 186 -14.54 23.08 10.92
C ASN A 186 -14.45 22.80 12.44
N MET A 187 -14.94 21.65 12.89
CA MET A 187 -14.81 21.20 14.27
C MET A 187 -13.57 20.30 14.42
N PRO A 188 -12.82 20.38 15.53
CA PRO A 188 -11.65 19.53 15.75
C PRO A 188 -12.06 18.05 15.81
N VAL A 189 -11.35 17.20 15.08
CA VAL A 189 -11.63 15.75 15.05
C VAL A 189 -11.14 15.09 16.34
N ALA A 190 -12.05 14.52 17.12
CA ALA A 190 -11.73 13.80 18.35
C ALA A 190 -11.48 12.30 18.06
N GLN A 191 -10.35 11.76 18.53
CA GLN A 191 -9.98 10.33 18.55
C GLN A 191 -10.37 9.50 17.30
N SER A 192 -9.65 9.71 16.20
CA SER A 192 -9.58 8.74 15.10
C SER A 192 -8.14 8.28 14.89
N GLN A 193 -7.88 6.97 14.84
CA GLN A 193 -6.60 6.46 14.35
C GLN A 193 -6.55 6.62 12.82
N ILE A 194 -5.88 7.67 12.34
CA ILE A 194 -5.61 7.83 10.90
C ILE A 194 -4.38 6.97 10.60
N VAL A 195 -4.56 5.90 9.83
CA VAL A 195 -3.51 4.89 9.64
C VAL A 195 -2.74 5.09 8.35
N ASN A 196 -1.46 4.77 8.45
CA ASN A 196 -0.44 5.06 7.49
C ASN A 196 -0.83 4.59 6.08
N THR A 197 -0.97 5.54 5.18
CA THR A 197 -1.22 5.33 3.75
C THR A 197 -0.94 6.62 3.00
N ILE A 198 -0.43 6.46 1.78
CA ILE A 198 0.11 7.48 0.86
C ILE A 198 -0.88 8.64 0.64
N PRO A 199 -0.67 9.83 1.23
CA PRO A 199 -1.30 11.06 0.79
C PRO A 199 -0.45 11.74 -0.29
N CYS A 200 -1.07 12.70 -0.97
CA CYS A 200 -0.47 13.72 -1.83
C CYS A 200 0.92 14.22 -1.41
N TYR A 201 1.83 14.47 -2.37
CA TYR A 201 3.11 15.19 -2.25
C TYR A 201 4.10 14.78 -1.14
N PHE A 202 3.77 13.84 -0.26
CA PHE A 202 4.62 13.36 0.81
C PHE A 202 4.07 12.03 1.31
N GLU A 203 4.96 11.09 1.64
CA GLU A 203 4.56 9.84 2.27
C GLU A 203 4.68 9.99 3.79
N LEU A 204 3.67 9.50 4.52
CA LEU A 204 3.71 9.43 5.98
C LEU A 204 4.64 8.29 6.39
N GLU A 205 5.64 8.57 7.21
CA GLU A 205 6.46 7.54 7.84
C GLU A 205 5.66 6.77 8.89
N THR A 206 4.86 7.51 9.66
CA THR A 206 4.08 6.97 10.77
C THR A 206 2.60 7.26 10.56
N PRO A 207 1.69 6.41 11.08
CA PRO A 207 0.28 6.77 11.22
C PRO A 207 0.14 8.17 11.82
N LEU A 208 -0.80 8.95 11.31
CA LEU A 208 -1.09 10.26 11.86
C LEU A 208 -1.78 10.04 13.21
N THR A 209 -1.06 10.38 14.28
CA THR A 209 -1.53 10.18 15.66
C THR A 209 -2.21 11.46 16.11
N ILE A 210 -3.44 11.33 16.63
CA ILE A 210 -4.21 12.45 17.19
C ILE A 210 -4.12 12.35 18.72
N ASP A 211 -3.17 13.08 19.32
CA ASP A 211 -2.84 12.99 20.76
C ASP A 211 -3.87 13.73 21.64
N VAL A 212 -4.42 14.82 21.10
CA VAL A 212 -5.43 15.68 21.72
C VAL A 212 -6.51 15.92 20.67
N PRO A 213 -7.81 16.07 21.01
CA PRO A 213 -8.84 16.34 20.02
C PRO A 213 -8.42 17.42 19.02
N GLY A 214 -8.31 17.00 17.76
CA GLY A 214 -7.93 17.84 16.64
C GLY A 214 -6.46 18.17 16.52
N ILE A 215 -5.53 17.73 17.39
CA ILE A 215 -4.09 17.99 17.24
C ILE A 215 -3.38 16.74 16.77
N TYR A 216 -2.59 16.84 15.71
CA TYR A 216 -1.80 15.74 15.20
C TYR A 216 -0.31 16.05 15.07
N SER A 217 0.49 15.00 15.07
CA SER A 217 1.91 15.02 14.70
C SER A 217 2.28 13.72 13.96
N THR A 218 3.10 13.83 12.92
CA THR A 218 3.57 12.68 12.13
C THR A 218 4.90 13.01 11.45
N HIS A 219 5.64 11.97 11.05
CA HIS A 219 6.83 12.12 10.24
C HIS A 219 6.47 11.99 8.75
N ILE A 220 7.04 12.85 7.92
CA ILE A 220 6.77 12.91 6.47
C ILE A 220 8.06 12.88 5.66
N PHE A 221 8.02 12.22 4.50
CA PHE A 221 9.08 12.25 3.50
C PHE A 221 8.77 13.23 2.38
N ARG A 222 9.82 13.80 1.81
CA ARG A 222 9.68 14.59 0.58
C ARG A 222 9.51 13.68 -0.63
N HIS A 223 8.26 13.44 -1.03
CA HIS A 223 7.91 12.56 -2.15
C HIS A 223 7.18 13.35 -3.25
N PHE A 224 7.75 13.45 -4.45
CA PHE A 224 7.12 14.21 -5.53
C PHE A 224 6.30 13.28 -6.42
N ASP A 225 5.09 12.96 -6.02
CA ASP A 225 4.13 12.37 -6.95
C ASP A 225 3.66 13.45 -7.95
N LYS A 226 3.57 13.09 -9.23
CA LYS A 226 2.98 13.95 -10.27
C LYS A 226 1.46 14.04 -10.11
N GLU A 227 0.84 13.05 -9.47
CA GLU A 227 -0.57 13.04 -9.14
C GLU A 227 -0.82 13.40 -7.66
N ILE A 228 -1.58 14.46 -7.44
CA ILE A 228 -1.97 14.89 -6.10
C ILE A 228 -3.06 13.95 -5.59
N LYS A 229 -2.71 13.01 -4.70
CA LYS A 229 -3.67 12.15 -4.00
C LYS A 229 -4.37 12.90 -2.87
N LYS A 230 -5.60 13.39 -3.10
CA LYS A 230 -6.32 14.31 -2.19
C LYS A 230 -7.10 13.59 -1.09
N TYR A 231 -6.50 12.57 -0.50
CA TYR A 231 -7.18 11.72 0.47
C TYR A 231 -6.22 11.22 1.56
N LEU A 232 -6.77 11.04 2.74
CA LEU A 232 -6.18 10.28 3.85
C LEU A 232 -6.89 8.94 3.94
N PHE A 233 -6.22 7.91 4.43
CA PHE A 233 -6.92 6.72 4.85
C PHE A 233 -7.01 6.67 6.37
N VAL A 234 -8.20 6.32 6.85
CA VAL A 234 -8.55 6.26 8.27
C VAL A 234 -8.83 4.80 8.59
N LYS A 235 -8.22 4.31 9.67
CA LYS A 235 -8.54 2.98 10.17
C LYS A 235 -9.82 3.09 10.98
N SER A 236 -10.84 2.39 10.52
CA SER A 236 -12.18 2.41 11.13
C SER A 236 -12.28 1.56 12.40
N ASP A 237 -11.32 0.66 12.63
CA ASP A 237 -11.36 -0.39 13.65
C ASP A 237 -9.96 -0.96 13.91
N ASP A 238 -9.62 -1.40 15.12
CA ASP A 238 -8.27 -1.89 15.47
C ASP A 238 -7.82 -3.15 14.69
N TYR A 239 -8.70 -3.78 13.90
CA TYR A 239 -8.35 -4.90 13.04
C TYR A 239 -7.50 -4.44 11.84
N GLU A 240 -6.36 -5.08 11.61
CA GLU A 240 -5.37 -4.69 10.57
C GLU A 240 -5.89 -4.78 9.12
N ALA A 241 -7.16 -5.13 8.89
CA ALA A 241 -7.67 -5.53 7.58
C ALA A 241 -8.50 -4.47 6.84
N PHE A 242 -8.95 -3.38 7.49
CA PHE A 242 -9.81 -2.39 6.84
C PHE A 242 -9.29 -0.97 7.03
N THR A 243 -8.97 -0.32 5.91
CA THR A 243 -8.63 1.11 5.85
C THR A 243 -9.61 1.79 4.90
N THR A 244 -10.24 2.87 5.37
CA THR A 244 -11.22 3.62 4.58
C THR A 244 -10.63 4.94 4.09
N ILE A 245 -11.09 5.48 2.96
CA ILE A 245 -10.55 6.70 2.35
C ILE A 245 -11.43 7.90 2.68
N THR A 246 -10.83 8.98 3.19
CA THR A 246 -11.47 10.27 3.44
C THR A 246 -10.79 11.36 2.60
N ALA A 247 -11.59 12.15 1.89
CA ALA A 247 -11.07 13.27 1.09
C ALA A 247 -10.67 14.46 1.97
N ILE A 248 -9.63 15.19 1.55
CA ILE A 248 -9.13 16.38 2.26
C ILE A 248 -9.08 17.63 1.37
N GLU A 249 -9.06 18.80 2.00
CA GLU A 249 -8.66 20.04 1.35
C GLU A 249 -7.22 19.97 0.85
N GLN A 250 -6.99 20.61 -0.29
CA GLN A 250 -5.68 20.59 -0.92
C GLN A 250 -4.78 21.60 -0.24
N PHE A 251 -3.59 21.16 0.15
CA PHE A 251 -2.49 22.03 0.56
C PHE A 251 -1.21 21.60 -0.16
N GLU A 252 -0.23 22.51 -0.17
CA GLU A 252 1.08 22.29 -0.76
C GLU A 252 2.13 22.37 0.33
N LEU A 253 3.00 21.36 0.38
CA LEU A 253 4.16 21.39 1.25
C LEU A 253 5.38 21.78 0.42
N ASN A 254 5.94 22.94 0.75
CA ASN A 254 7.15 23.46 0.12
C ASN A 254 8.32 23.32 1.10
N ASN A 255 9.52 23.04 0.56
CA ASN A 255 10.79 23.02 1.32
C ASN A 255 10.81 22.05 2.52
N ILE A 256 10.29 20.83 2.37
CA ILE A 256 10.39 19.79 3.40
C ILE A 256 11.85 19.32 3.52
N HIS A 257 12.42 19.42 4.71
CA HIS A 257 13.76 18.92 5.05
C HIS A 257 13.73 18.36 6.47
N HIS A 258 14.66 17.45 6.81
CA HIS A 258 14.73 16.86 8.16
C HIS A 258 14.92 17.87 9.30
N ASP A 259 15.44 19.06 8.99
CA ASP A 259 15.67 20.15 9.94
C ASP A 259 14.48 21.13 10.02
N THR A 260 13.38 20.86 9.31
CA THR A 260 12.25 21.79 9.15
C THR A 260 10.97 21.25 9.76
N LEU A 261 10.47 21.90 10.82
CA LEU A 261 9.14 21.62 11.37
C LEU A 261 8.06 22.18 10.45
N VAL A 262 7.18 21.32 9.94
CA VAL A 262 6.06 21.70 9.08
C VAL A 262 4.81 21.90 9.93
N ASN A 263 4.24 23.11 9.91
CA ASN A 263 2.94 23.38 10.54
C ASN A 263 1.88 23.46 9.45
N GLN A 264 0.92 22.54 9.47
CA GLN A 264 -0.11 22.44 8.45
C GLN A 264 -1.43 21.96 9.06
N ASP A 265 -2.51 22.70 8.83
CA ASP A 265 -3.84 22.22 9.22
C ASP A 265 -4.44 21.35 8.11
N ILE A 266 -5.18 20.32 8.49
CA ILE A 266 -5.85 19.38 7.59
C ILE A 266 -7.35 19.55 7.74
N HIS A 267 -8.04 19.86 6.64
CA HIS A 267 -9.51 19.95 6.62
C HIS A 267 -10.09 18.78 5.86
N LEU A 268 -10.96 18.01 6.51
CA LEU A 268 -11.65 16.88 5.91
C LEU A 268 -12.85 17.38 5.10
N LYS A 269 -13.02 16.87 3.88
CA LYS A 269 -14.15 17.22 3.00
C LYS A 269 -15.41 16.41 3.29
N THR A 270 -15.30 15.36 4.09
CA THR A 270 -16.36 14.41 4.37
C THR A 270 -16.30 13.98 5.82
N ASN A 271 -17.46 13.85 6.46
CA ASN A 271 -17.58 13.32 7.82
C ASN A 271 -17.82 11.80 7.86
N GLU A 272 -17.79 11.11 6.72
CA GLU A 272 -18.25 9.72 6.59
C GLU A 272 -17.51 8.71 7.48
N PHE A 273 -16.39 9.08 8.13
CA PHE A 273 -15.62 8.21 9.03
C PHE A 273 -15.08 8.94 10.26
N ILE A 274 -15.65 10.10 10.60
CA ILE A 274 -15.26 10.90 11.78
C ILE A 274 -16.23 10.57 12.91
N ILE A 275 -15.76 9.86 13.94
CA ILE A 275 -16.53 9.69 15.17
C ILE A 275 -16.45 11.01 15.95
N SER A 276 -17.42 11.90 15.73
CA SER A 276 -17.53 13.11 16.53
C SER A 276 -18.08 12.77 17.92
N SER A 277 -17.26 13.02 18.94
CA SER A 277 -17.58 13.01 20.37
C SER A 277 -18.10 11.69 20.98
N ILE A 278 -17.32 11.19 21.93
CA ILE A 278 -17.71 10.17 22.91
C ILE A 278 -18.80 10.77 23.79
N GLU A 279 -20.05 10.37 23.59
CA GLU A 279 -20.91 10.17 24.75
C GLU A 279 -20.40 8.90 25.43
N ASP A 280 -20.09 8.99 26.72
CA ASP A 280 -19.64 7.88 27.57
C ASP A 280 -20.67 6.73 27.51
N THR A 281 -20.51 5.84 26.55
CA THR A 281 -21.08 4.51 26.59
C THR A 281 -19.93 3.54 26.64
N GLU A 282 -19.75 2.95 27.82
CA GLU A 282 -18.93 1.76 28.11
C GLU A 282 -18.66 0.92 26.84
N PRO A 283 -17.40 0.55 26.55
CA PRO A 283 -17.02 -0.05 25.29
C PRO A 283 -17.82 -1.33 25.05
N LEU A 284 -18.78 -1.23 24.13
CA LEU A 284 -19.53 -2.36 23.61
C LEU A 284 -18.54 -3.26 22.88
N ARG A 285 -18.14 -4.35 23.54
CA ARG A 285 -17.61 -5.57 22.94
C ARG A 285 -18.21 -5.75 21.55
N SER A 286 -17.39 -5.61 20.50
CA SER A 286 -17.83 -5.63 19.11
C SER A 286 -18.48 -6.98 18.80
N GLU A 287 -19.80 -7.02 18.80
CA GLU A 287 -20.53 -8.12 18.19
C GLU A 287 -20.50 -7.91 16.69
N GLU A 288 -19.88 -8.84 15.96
CA GLU A 288 -19.60 -8.72 14.53
C GLU A 288 -20.88 -8.86 13.68
N PHE A 289 -21.03 -7.99 12.68
CA PHE A 289 -21.98 -8.17 11.58
C PHE A 289 -21.36 -9.05 10.49
N THR A 290 -22.07 -10.07 10.03
CA THR A 290 -21.68 -10.91 8.88
C THR A 290 -22.72 -10.81 7.78
N LEU A 291 -22.27 -10.57 6.55
CA LEU A 291 -23.11 -10.65 5.34
C LEU A 291 -22.29 -11.30 4.23
N ILE A 292 -22.57 -12.56 3.93
CA ILE A 292 -21.85 -13.33 2.91
C ILE A 292 -22.87 -13.92 1.97
N ASN A 293 -22.64 -13.86 0.65
CA ASN A 293 -23.46 -14.59 -0.30
C ASN A 293 -22.73 -15.86 -0.76
N TYR A 294 -23.42 -17.01 -0.73
CA TYR A 294 -22.90 -18.27 -1.28
C TYR A 294 -24.03 -19.09 -1.91
N PRO A 295 -23.83 -19.64 -3.12
CA PRO A 295 -22.62 -19.56 -3.95
C PRO A 295 -22.37 -18.16 -4.57
N ASN A 296 -21.10 -17.86 -4.88
CA ASN A 296 -20.67 -16.68 -5.63
C ASN A 296 -19.36 -17.01 -6.38
N PRO A 297 -19.34 -17.08 -7.73
CA PRO A 297 -20.47 -16.90 -8.65
C PRO A 297 -21.58 -17.94 -8.45
N PHE A 298 -22.82 -17.63 -8.84
CA PHE A 298 -23.97 -18.54 -8.72
C PHE A 298 -24.75 -18.69 -10.02
N ASN A 299 -25.47 -19.81 -10.17
CA ASN A 299 -26.45 -20.00 -11.24
C ASN A 299 -27.85 -20.10 -10.63
N LEU A 300 -28.79 -19.30 -11.14
CA LEU A 300 -30.19 -19.17 -10.72
C LEU A 300 -30.43 -18.66 -9.29
N SER A 301 -29.68 -19.06 -8.26
CA SER A 301 -29.90 -18.52 -6.91
C SER A 301 -28.65 -18.49 -6.02
N THR A 302 -28.65 -17.55 -5.08
CA THR A 302 -27.64 -17.42 -4.02
C THR A 302 -28.30 -17.17 -2.68
N ASN A 303 -27.61 -17.51 -1.59
CA ASN A 303 -28.08 -17.27 -0.24
C ASN A 303 -27.19 -16.25 0.45
N PHE A 304 -27.79 -15.22 1.02
CA PHE A 304 -27.18 -14.29 1.95
C PHE A 304 -27.23 -14.87 3.37
N PHE A 305 -26.07 -15.12 3.94
CA PHE A 305 -25.88 -15.46 5.34
C PHE A 305 -25.71 -14.18 6.13
N VAL A 306 -26.69 -13.88 6.98
CA VAL A 306 -26.76 -12.65 7.78
C VAL A 306 -26.56 -12.99 9.24
N LYS A 307 -25.58 -12.37 9.88
CA LYS A 307 -25.41 -12.39 11.33
C LYS A 307 -25.43 -10.96 11.83
N VAL A 308 -26.33 -10.66 12.76
CA VAL A 308 -26.44 -9.36 13.43
C VAL A 308 -26.20 -9.52 14.93
N PRO A 309 -25.64 -8.50 15.60
CA PRO A 309 -25.52 -8.45 17.06
C PRO A 309 -26.84 -8.72 17.78
N GLU A 310 -26.77 -9.29 18.99
CA GLU A 310 -27.97 -9.59 19.78
C GLU A 310 -28.83 -8.35 20.03
N ARG A 311 -28.18 -7.21 20.32
CA ARG A 311 -28.84 -5.90 20.53
C ARG A 311 -29.58 -5.37 19.29
N MET A 312 -29.31 -5.92 18.10
CA MET A 312 -29.92 -5.49 16.83
C MET A 312 -30.95 -6.50 16.32
N LYS A 313 -31.17 -7.63 17.00
CA LYS A 313 -32.15 -8.64 16.60
C LYS A 313 -33.59 -8.12 16.64
N GLU A 314 -33.90 -7.06 17.38
CA GLU A 314 -35.27 -6.52 17.40
C GLU A 314 -35.53 -5.48 16.30
N LYS A 315 -34.52 -5.18 15.47
CA LYS A 315 -34.59 -4.17 14.41
C LYS A 315 -34.92 -4.77 13.06
N THR A 316 -35.62 -4.01 12.23
CA THR A 316 -35.95 -4.42 10.86
C THR A 316 -34.75 -4.20 9.94
N GLY A 317 -34.38 -5.24 9.19
CA GLY A 317 -33.30 -5.15 8.23
C GLY A 317 -33.73 -5.53 6.81
N VAL A 318 -33.02 -4.96 5.83
CA VAL A 318 -33.31 -5.12 4.41
C VAL A 318 -32.01 -5.40 3.66
N ILE A 319 -32.03 -6.40 2.79
CA ILE A 319 -30.98 -6.61 1.80
C ILE A 319 -31.41 -5.96 0.49
N ASN A 320 -30.74 -4.88 0.12
CA ASN A 320 -30.92 -4.17 -1.14
C ASN A 320 -29.95 -4.73 -2.19
N ILE A 321 -30.44 -5.02 -3.39
CA ILE A 321 -29.69 -5.58 -4.51
C ILE A 321 -29.73 -4.58 -5.66
N TYR A 322 -28.58 -4.24 -6.20
CA TYR A 322 -28.40 -3.23 -7.25
C TYR A 322 -27.70 -3.83 -8.47
N ASN A 323 -27.98 -3.28 -9.66
CA ASN A 323 -27.21 -3.60 -10.86
C ASN A 323 -25.88 -2.81 -10.91
N SER A 324 -25.07 -3.05 -11.95
CA SER A 324 -23.80 -2.38 -12.16
C SER A 324 -23.89 -0.85 -12.34
N ASN A 325 -25.09 -0.33 -12.66
CA ASN A 325 -25.35 1.10 -12.79
C ASN A 325 -25.82 1.73 -11.46
N GLY A 326 -25.94 0.95 -10.38
CA GLY A 326 -26.41 1.40 -9.09
C GLY A 326 -27.94 1.48 -8.96
N GLU A 327 -28.70 0.95 -9.93
CA GLU A 327 -30.16 0.94 -9.87
C GLU A 327 -30.63 -0.20 -8.97
N LEU A 328 -31.57 0.09 -8.06
CA LEU A 328 -32.14 -0.91 -7.15
C LEU A 328 -33.00 -1.91 -7.93
N ILE A 329 -32.59 -3.16 -7.91
CA ILE A 329 -33.23 -4.29 -8.60
C ILE A 329 -34.21 -5.01 -7.68
N ARG A 330 -33.83 -5.23 -6.42
CA ARG A 330 -34.67 -5.91 -5.44
C ARG A 330 -34.33 -5.50 -4.01
N ALA A 331 -35.34 -5.47 -3.15
CA ALA A 331 -35.17 -5.31 -1.70
C ALA A 331 -35.80 -6.52 -1.02
N ILE A 332 -35.03 -7.23 -0.20
CA ILE A 332 -35.46 -8.43 0.51
C ILE A 332 -35.42 -8.14 2.01
N GLN A 333 -36.59 -8.08 2.64
CA GLN A 333 -36.67 -7.95 4.09
C GLN A 333 -36.21 -9.25 4.75
N PHE A 334 -35.49 -9.14 5.88
CA PHE A 334 -35.14 -10.31 6.68
C PHE A 334 -35.57 -10.11 8.14
N ASP A 335 -36.32 -11.08 8.64
CA ASP A 335 -36.92 -11.06 9.98
C ASP A 335 -36.07 -11.91 10.94
N ASN A 336 -34.79 -11.53 11.11
CA ASN A 336 -33.80 -12.28 11.91
C ASN A 336 -33.46 -13.69 11.42
N SER A 337 -33.88 -14.05 10.21
CA SER A 337 -33.40 -15.27 9.56
C SER A 337 -31.91 -15.15 9.30
N SER A 338 -31.12 -16.13 9.75
CA SER A 338 -29.67 -16.17 9.47
C SER A 338 -29.36 -16.34 7.98
N THR A 339 -30.36 -16.64 7.15
CA THR A 339 -30.20 -16.93 5.73
C THR A 339 -31.39 -16.38 4.94
N VAL A 340 -31.08 -15.67 3.86
CA VAL A 340 -32.05 -15.03 2.95
C VAL A 340 -31.67 -15.38 1.52
N SER A 341 -32.60 -15.83 0.69
CA SER A 341 -32.29 -16.27 -0.68
C SER A 341 -32.64 -15.20 -1.71
N TRP A 342 -31.83 -15.09 -2.75
CA TRP A 342 -32.19 -14.40 -3.99
C TRP A 342 -32.17 -15.38 -5.15
N ASP A 343 -33.23 -15.36 -5.95
CA ASP A 343 -33.53 -16.24 -7.10
C ASP A 343 -33.10 -15.63 -8.45
N GLY A 344 -32.33 -14.53 -8.41
CA GLY A 344 -31.88 -13.85 -9.62
C GLY A 344 -32.97 -13.04 -10.33
N GLU A 345 -34.13 -12.81 -9.73
CA GLU A 345 -35.21 -11.98 -10.30
C GLU A 345 -35.28 -10.59 -9.68
N ASP A 346 -35.76 -9.62 -10.46
CA ASP A 346 -36.07 -8.26 -9.99
C ASP A 346 -37.36 -8.21 -9.14
N GLY A 347 -37.70 -7.03 -8.62
CA GLY A 347 -38.91 -6.82 -7.81
C GLY A 347 -40.25 -7.07 -8.51
N VAL A 348 -40.27 -7.34 -9.83
CA VAL A 348 -41.48 -7.60 -10.64
C VAL A 348 -41.47 -9.04 -11.23
N GLY A 349 -40.46 -9.85 -10.89
CA GLY A 349 -40.34 -11.25 -11.32
C GLY A 349 -39.65 -11.45 -12.67
N ASN A 350 -38.93 -10.45 -13.20
CA ASN A 350 -38.12 -10.65 -14.39
C ASN A 350 -36.75 -11.23 -14.01
N VAL A 351 -36.34 -12.28 -14.73
CA VAL A 351 -35.01 -12.88 -14.56
C VAL A 351 -33.92 -11.89 -14.98
N MET A 352 -32.95 -11.68 -14.11
CA MET A 352 -31.84 -10.78 -14.34
C MET A 352 -30.77 -11.39 -15.26
N PRO A 353 -30.13 -10.58 -16.13
CA PRO A 353 -29.07 -11.06 -17.00
C PRO A 353 -27.82 -11.46 -16.21
N SER A 354 -26.99 -12.33 -16.80
CA SER A 354 -25.67 -12.61 -16.21
C SER A 354 -24.84 -11.33 -16.09
N GLY A 355 -24.15 -11.16 -14.96
CA GLY A 355 -23.42 -9.93 -14.69
C GLY A 355 -23.06 -9.75 -13.23
N ILE A 356 -22.45 -8.60 -12.94
CA ILE A 356 -22.10 -8.19 -11.59
C ILE A 356 -23.29 -7.42 -10.99
N TYR A 357 -23.65 -7.81 -9.78
CA TYR A 357 -24.65 -7.15 -8.95
C TYR A 357 -24.01 -6.76 -7.62
N LEU A 358 -24.49 -5.67 -7.04
CA LEU A 358 -24.09 -5.22 -5.71
C LEU A 358 -25.21 -5.53 -4.73
N TYR A 359 -24.87 -5.84 -3.49
CA TYR A 359 -25.85 -6.01 -2.44
C TYR A 359 -25.43 -5.27 -1.17
N GLN A 360 -26.42 -4.86 -0.38
CA GLN A 360 -26.25 -4.03 0.81
C GLN A 360 -27.24 -4.47 1.88
N LEU A 361 -26.75 -4.67 3.11
CA LEU A 361 -27.55 -4.88 4.30
C LEU A 361 -27.77 -3.55 4.99
N ASP A 362 -29.04 -3.15 5.09
CA ASP A 362 -29.48 -1.98 5.82
C ASP A 362 -30.25 -2.39 7.07
N ILE A 363 -29.96 -1.76 8.21
CA ILE A 363 -30.74 -1.88 9.44
C ILE A 363 -31.10 -0.47 9.89
N ASP A 364 -32.39 -0.22 10.18
CA ASP A 364 -32.90 1.12 10.52
C ASP A 364 -32.47 2.22 9.52
N LYS A 365 -32.39 1.88 8.23
CA LYS A 365 -31.96 2.77 7.12
C LYS A 365 -30.48 3.19 7.18
N GLN A 366 -29.67 2.53 7.99
CA GLN A 366 -28.21 2.67 7.98
C GLN A 366 -27.57 1.46 7.30
N MET A 367 -26.60 1.72 6.44
CA MET A 367 -25.80 0.68 5.78
C MET A 367 -24.89 0.01 6.80
N MET A 368 -25.03 -1.31 6.94
CA MET A 368 -24.22 -2.10 7.88
C MET A 368 -23.11 -2.88 7.17
N LYS A 369 -23.42 -3.49 6.03
CA LYS A 369 -22.48 -4.26 5.20
C LYS A 369 -22.88 -4.19 3.73
N SER A 370 -21.92 -4.34 2.83
CA SER A 370 -22.17 -4.47 1.40
C SER A 370 -21.21 -5.48 0.78
N GLY A 371 -21.51 -5.91 -0.44
CA GLY A 371 -20.70 -6.82 -1.21
C GLY A 371 -21.11 -6.85 -2.67
N SER A 372 -20.41 -7.67 -3.45
CA SER A 372 -20.72 -7.89 -4.87
C SER A 372 -20.90 -9.37 -5.16
N MET A 373 -21.70 -9.67 -6.17
CA MET A 373 -22.02 -11.03 -6.58
C MET A 373 -22.08 -11.16 -8.09
N ILE A 374 -21.74 -12.34 -8.59
CA ILE A 374 -21.74 -12.65 -10.02
C ILE A 374 -22.84 -13.68 -10.30
N LEU A 375 -23.85 -13.26 -11.05
CA LEU A 375 -24.88 -14.14 -11.60
C LEU A 375 -24.39 -14.74 -12.91
N LEU A 376 -24.30 -16.07 -12.95
CA LEU A 376 -24.05 -16.89 -14.13
C LEU A 376 -25.38 -17.47 -14.62
N LYS A 377 -25.49 -17.70 -15.92
CA LYS A 377 -26.62 -18.39 -16.53
C LYS A 377 -26.20 -19.77 -17.00
#